data_AF-A0A6L3F6D8-F1
#
_entry.id   AF-A0A6L3F6D8-F1
#
_cell.length_a   1.000
_cell.length_b   1.000
_cell.length_c   1.000
_cell.angle_alpha   90.00
_cell.angle_beta   90.00
_cell.angle_gamma   90.00
#
_symmetry.space_group_name_H-M   'P 1'
#
loop_
_entity.id
_entity.type
_entity.pdbx_description
1 polymer ?
#
loop_
_entity_poly.entity_id
_entity_poly.type
_entity_poly.pdbx_seq_one_letter_code
_entity_poly.pdbx_strand_id
1 'polypeptide(L)'
;MKNYHCRILILLILFMLGTTGVLFENTHAFSRQSKRTNDNGYEPTHISQTEDEDDIPEGYKIIEGDIMVPIGFSTNSVDGVWATNFWTNSIVPYEFNANVTEANQQRAIDAMAEWEAVANVDFVPRTNEANYIHIQSSTGNNSRVGMQGGEQIININNLNRRFIIAHELAHALGMWHEQSRTDRDSYVGVN
;
A
#
# COMPACT_ATOMS: atom_id res chain seq x y z
N MET A 1 23.73 12.91 6.45
CA MET A 1 22.40 12.29 6.26
C MET A 1 21.87 12.49 4.83
N LYS A 2 22.66 12.21 3.77
CA LYS A 2 22.25 12.48 2.36
C LYS A 2 22.20 11.24 1.44
N ASN A 3 22.43 10.03 1.94
CA ASN A 3 22.64 8.86 1.09
C ASN A 3 21.58 7.73 1.24
N TYR A 4 20.56 7.90 2.07
CA TYR A 4 19.53 6.87 2.28
C TYR A 4 18.39 6.94 1.26
N HIS A 5 18.12 8.12 0.67
CA HIS A 5 17.03 8.35 -0.28
C HIS A 5 17.19 7.58 -1.61
N CYS A 6 18.43 7.32 -2.05
CA CYS A 6 18.69 6.64 -3.32
C CYS A 6 18.69 5.11 -3.19
N ARG A 7 18.92 4.56 -1.99
CA ARG A 7 18.97 3.11 -1.78
C ARG A 7 17.59 2.47 -1.74
N ILE A 8 16.61 3.11 -1.11
CA ILE A 8 15.28 2.51 -0.96
C ILE A 8 14.46 2.58 -2.28
N LEU A 9 14.69 3.61 -3.10
CA LEU A 9 14.07 3.75 -4.42
C LEU A 9 14.51 2.65 -5.41
N ILE A 10 15.78 2.26 -5.32
CA ILE A 10 16.34 1.17 -6.12
C ILE A 10 15.79 -0.19 -5.66
N LEU A 11 15.36 -0.32 -4.41
CA LEU A 11 14.86 -1.57 -3.82
C LEU A 11 13.47 -1.97 -4.32
N LEU A 12 12.48 -1.06 -4.44
CA LEU A 12 11.18 -1.39 -5.05
C LEU A 12 11.32 -1.90 -6.50
N ILE A 13 12.27 -1.33 -7.25
CA ILE A 13 12.59 -1.77 -8.62
C ILE A 13 13.34 -3.12 -8.61
N LEU A 14 14.25 -3.37 -7.66
CA LEU A 14 14.91 -4.67 -7.51
C LEU A 14 13.98 -5.77 -6.98
N PHE A 15 12.95 -5.45 -6.20
CA PHE A 15 11.90 -6.38 -5.77
C PHE A 15 10.96 -6.77 -6.92
N MET A 16 10.70 -5.87 -7.87
CA MET A 16 9.93 -6.15 -9.10
C MET A 16 10.72 -7.00 -10.10
N LEU A 17 12.05 -6.90 -10.11
CA LEU A 17 12.93 -7.53 -11.09
C LEU A 17 13.56 -8.84 -10.59
N GLY A 18 12.76 -9.66 -9.88
CA GLY A 18 13.16 -10.98 -9.37
C GLY A 18 14.21 -11.64 -10.25
N THR A 19 15.35 -12.02 -9.66
CA THR A 19 16.51 -12.59 -10.34
C THR A 19 16.10 -13.72 -11.30
N THR A 20 15.95 -13.39 -12.58
CA THR A 20 16.30 -14.13 -13.81
C THR A 20 15.68 -13.37 -14.97
N GLY A 21 16.51 -12.96 -15.92
CA GLY A 21 16.09 -12.16 -17.07
C GLY A 21 15.05 -12.87 -17.92
N VAL A 22 13.89 -12.24 -18.09
CA VAL A 22 12.98 -12.45 -19.22
C VAL A 22 12.40 -11.08 -19.59
N LEU A 23 12.62 -10.67 -20.84
CA LEU A 23 12.08 -9.46 -21.44
C LEU A 23 10.55 -9.57 -21.48
N PHE A 24 9.84 -8.62 -20.85
CA PHE A 24 8.39 -8.51 -21.00
C PHE A 24 8.07 -7.78 -22.31
N GLU A 25 7.57 -8.53 -23.29
CA GLU A 25 6.79 -7.98 -24.39
C GLU A 25 5.39 -7.60 -23.90
N ASN A 26 4.93 -6.44 -24.37
CA ASN A 26 3.57 -5.92 -24.17
C ASN A 26 2.51 -6.81 -24.83
N THR A 27 1.36 -6.95 -24.16
CA THR A 27 -0.04 -6.98 -24.65
C THR A 27 -0.87 -7.75 -23.61
N HIS A 28 -2.01 -7.27 -23.09
CA HIS A 28 -3.21 -6.89 -23.83
C HIS A 28 -4.06 -5.85 -23.07
N ALA A 29 -4.63 -4.95 -23.86
CA ALA A 29 -5.60 -3.93 -23.47
C ALA A 29 -6.91 -4.53 -22.93
N PHE A 30 -7.42 -3.96 -21.84
CA PHE A 30 -8.80 -4.17 -21.41
C PHE A 30 -9.69 -3.16 -22.15
N SER A 31 -10.55 -3.67 -23.05
CA SER A 31 -11.43 -2.84 -23.88
C SER A 31 -12.56 -2.25 -23.05
N ARG A 32 -12.69 -0.92 -23.10
CA ARG A 32 -13.83 -0.18 -22.56
C ARG A 32 -15.00 -0.28 -23.53
N GLN A 33 -16.02 -1.08 -23.22
CA GLN A 33 -17.23 -1.14 -24.03
C GLN A 33 -18.20 -0.04 -23.56
N SER A 34 -18.21 1.10 -24.26
CA SER A 34 -19.15 2.19 -24.01
C SER A 34 -20.56 1.78 -24.47
N LYS A 35 -21.52 1.73 -23.54
CA LYS A 35 -22.94 1.72 -23.89
C LYS A 35 -23.43 3.16 -23.86
N ARG A 36 -23.69 3.73 -25.04
CA ARG A 36 -24.42 5.00 -25.18
C ARG A 36 -25.85 4.80 -24.68
N THR A 37 -26.32 5.70 -23.82
CA THR A 37 -27.74 6.06 -23.68
C THR A 37 -27.86 7.57 -23.57
N ASN A 38 -28.99 8.07 -24.02
CA ASN A 38 -29.19 9.44 -24.49
C ASN A 38 -29.69 10.37 -23.37
N ASP A 39 -29.26 11.63 -23.44
CA ASP A 39 -30.04 12.88 -23.30
C ASP A 39 -30.89 13.17 -22.02
N ASN A 40 -30.54 14.32 -21.42
CA ASN A 40 -31.28 15.26 -20.55
C ASN A 40 -31.63 14.93 -19.09
N GLY A 41 -30.90 15.60 -18.18
CA GLY A 41 -31.34 15.89 -16.81
C GLY A 41 -30.16 16.18 -15.87
N TYR A 42 -29.79 17.45 -15.71
CA TYR A 42 -28.86 17.86 -14.65
C TYR A 42 -29.63 17.96 -13.33
N GLU A 43 -29.46 16.97 -12.47
CA GLU A 43 -29.73 16.98 -11.04
C GLU A 43 -28.42 16.51 -10.36
N PRO A 44 -27.96 17.13 -9.25
CA PRO A 44 -26.69 16.80 -8.64
C PRO A 44 -26.81 15.43 -7.96
N THR A 45 -26.54 14.37 -8.70
CA THR A 45 -26.53 13.02 -8.14
C THR A 45 -25.39 12.93 -7.15
N HIS A 46 -25.78 12.76 -5.89
CA HIS A 46 -24.99 12.18 -4.81
C HIS A 46 -23.88 11.29 -5.37
N ILE A 47 -22.65 11.56 -4.93
CA ILE A 47 -21.47 10.75 -5.19
C ILE A 47 -21.84 9.33 -4.77
N SER A 48 -22.21 8.48 -5.73
CA SER A 48 -22.42 7.07 -5.46
C SER A 48 -21.04 6.52 -5.15
N GLN A 49 -20.76 6.34 -3.85
CA GLN A 49 -19.72 5.45 -3.39
C GLN A 49 -19.98 4.13 -4.10
N THR A 50 -19.13 3.83 -5.08
CA THR A 50 -18.99 2.50 -5.66
C THR A 50 -18.77 1.56 -4.50
N GLU A 51 -19.63 0.54 -4.39
CA GLU A 51 -19.54 -0.67 -3.55
C GLU A 51 -18.59 -0.58 -2.35
N ASP A 52 -19.12 -0.72 -1.15
CA ASP A 52 -18.33 -1.00 0.05
C ASP A 52 -17.36 -2.15 -0.26
N GLU A 53 -16.08 -1.83 -0.45
CA GLU A 53 -15.01 -2.83 -0.38
C GLU A 53 -15.12 -3.41 1.04
N ASP A 54 -15.66 -4.63 1.16
CA ASP A 54 -16.11 -5.27 2.41
C ASP A 54 -15.09 -5.22 3.57
N ASP A 55 -13.81 -4.95 3.26
CA ASP A 55 -12.68 -4.93 4.19
C ASP A 55 -12.13 -3.52 4.49
N ILE A 56 -12.83 -2.45 4.10
CA ILE A 56 -12.47 -1.05 4.42
C ILE A 56 -13.31 -0.56 5.61
N PRO A 57 -12.67 -0.18 6.74
CA PRO A 57 -13.42 0.31 7.90
C PRO A 57 -14.21 1.58 7.63
N GLU A 58 -15.35 1.74 8.31
CA GLU A 58 -16.15 2.96 8.25
C GLU A 58 -15.27 4.18 8.60
N GLY A 59 -15.44 5.26 7.83
CA GLY A 59 -14.65 6.48 7.99
C GLY A 59 -13.36 6.53 7.16
N TYR A 60 -13.05 5.47 6.40
CA TYR A 60 -11.91 5.41 5.49
C TYR A 60 -12.33 5.35 4.02
N LYS A 61 -11.37 5.65 3.14
CA LYS A 61 -11.45 5.51 1.69
C LYS A 61 -10.08 5.08 1.15
N ILE A 62 -10.08 4.48 -0.03
CA ILE A 62 -8.85 4.20 -0.78
C ILE A 62 -8.52 5.37 -1.72
N ILE A 63 -7.25 5.76 -1.75
CA ILE A 63 -6.68 6.69 -2.73
C ILE A 63 -5.51 6.02 -3.44
N GLU A 64 -5.18 6.48 -4.65
CA GLU A 64 -4.08 5.96 -5.47
C GLU A 64 -4.11 4.44 -5.78
N GLY A 65 -5.19 3.74 -5.43
CA GLY A 65 -5.42 2.33 -5.73
C GLY A 65 -5.38 1.42 -4.50
N ASP A 66 -4.52 1.71 -3.53
CA ASP A 66 -4.21 0.84 -2.38
C ASP A 66 -3.82 1.62 -1.10
N ILE A 67 -3.87 2.95 -1.10
CA ILE A 67 -3.56 3.74 0.09
C ILE A 67 -4.84 4.04 0.86
N MET A 68 -4.96 3.48 2.07
CA MET A 68 -6.09 3.70 2.97
C MET A 68 -5.91 5.00 3.78
N VAL A 69 -6.88 5.92 3.67
CA VAL A 69 -6.88 7.20 4.40
C VAL A 69 -8.26 7.53 4.99
N PRO A 70 -8.34 8.35 6.04
CA PRO A 70 -9.62 8.87 6.52
C PRO A 70 -10.38 9.64 5.42
N ILE A 71 -11.71 9.62 5.43
CA ILE A 71 -12.55 10.28 4.40
C ILE A 71 -12.22 11.78 4.26
N GLY A 72 -11.81 12.44 5.35
CA GLY A 72 -11.39 13.85 5.38
C GLY A 72 -9.93 14.15 5.00
N PHE A 73 -9.14 13.15 4.62
CA PHE A 73 -7.73 13.34 4.25
C PHE A 73 -7.57 14.18 2.97
N SER A 74 -6.63 15.13 3.00
CA SER A 74 -6.26 16.00 1.86
C SER A 74 -4.85 15.67 1.36
N THR A 75 -4.70 15.48 0.06
CA THR A 75 -3.44 15.12 -0.62
C THR A 75 -2.45 16.28 -0.74
N ASN A 76 -2.84 17.52 -0.39
CA ASN A 76 -1.92 18.66 -0.30
C ASN A 76 -0.89 18.52 0.85
N SER A 77 -0.95 17.41 1.59
CA SER A 77 -0.11 17.10 2.75
C SER A 77 1.08 16.17 2.39
N VAL A 78 1.22 15.76 1.13
CA VAL A 78 2.16 14.72 0.70
C VAL A 78 3.26 15.32 -0.18
N ASP A 79 4.25 15.97 0.45
CA ASP A 79 5.34 16.64 -0.26
C ASP A 79 6.48 15.68 -0.70
N GLY A 80 6.33 14.37 -0.57
CA GLY A 80 7.33 13.39 -0.98
C GLY A 80 6.94 11.92 -0.83
N VAL A 81 7.84 11.04 -1.25
CA VAL A 81 7.69 9.55 -1.20
C VAL A 81 7.60 9.02 0.23
N TRP A 82 8.03 9.79 1.22
CA TRP A 82 8.12 9.34 2.61
C TRP A 82 7.26 10.22 3.49
N ALA A 83 6.41 9.58 4.29
CA ALA A 83 5.70 10.24 5.37
C ALA A 83 6.62 10.49 6.57
N THR A 84 6.28 11.48 7.41
CA THR A 84 7.06 11.82 8.61
C THR A 84 6.61 11.07 9.87
N ASN A 85 5.52 10.31 9.80
CA ASN A 85 4.94 9.53 10.90
C ASN A 85 5.56 8.13 10.98
N PHE A 86 6.87 8.06 11.21
CA PHE A 86 7.57 6.78 11.37
C PHE A 86 7.15 6.07 12.66
N TRP A 87 7.31 4.75 12.66
CA TRP A 87 7.11 3.92 13.84
C TRP A 87 8.11 4.27 14.95
N THR A 88 7.62 4.35 16.19
CA THR A 88 8.43 4.71 17.35
C THR A 88 9.58 3.72 17.52
N ASN A 89 10.80 4.23 17.67
CA ASN A 89 12.04 3.44 17.80
C ASN A 89 12.30 2.47 16.64
N SER A 90 11.67 2.69 15.47
CA SER A 90 11.74 1.75 14.34
C SER A 90 11.22 0.35 14.66
N ILE A 91 10.31 0.22 15.64
CA ILE A 91 9.69 -1.05 16.00
C ILE A 91 8.25 -1.07 15.47
N VAL A 92 7.91 -2.11 14.71
CA VAL A 92 6.57 -2.33 14.14
C VAL A 92 5.96 -3.57 14.78
N PRO A 93 5.12 -3.41 15.82
CA PRO A 93 4.38 -4.53 16.36
C PRO A 93 3.37 -5.03 15.33
N TYR A 94 3.25 -6.35 15.17
CA TYR A 94 2.32 -6.96 14.23
C TYR A 94 1.49 -8.08 14.85
N GLU A 95 0.29 -8.26 14.30
CA GLU A 95 -0.62 -9.36 14.61
C GLU A 95 -1.24 -9.89 13.32
N PHE A 96 -1.62 -11.17 13.31
CA PHE A 96 -2.30 -11.80 12.19
C PHE A 96 -3.76 -12.04 12.51
N ASN A 97 -4.63 -11.71 11.57
CA ASN A 97 -6.03 -12.09 11.66
C ASN A 97 -6.16 -13.63 11.63
N ALA A 98 -7.19 -14.15 12.28
CA ALA A 98 -7.50 -15.58 12.30
C ALA A 98 -7.69 -16.20 10.89
N ASN A 99 -8.03 -15.39 9.89
CA ASN A 99 -8.17 -15.82 8.50
C ASN A 99 -6.83 -16.02 7.76
N VAL A 100 -5.69 -15.67 8.37
CA VAL A 100 -4.36 -15.86 7.79
C VAL A 100 -3.80 -17.23 8.22
N THR A 101 -3.71 -18.16 7.27
CA THR A 101 -3.14 -19.50 7.51
C THR A 101 -1.66 -19.42 7.94
N GLU A 102 -1.18 -20.40 8.70
CA GLU A 102 0.22 -20.46 9.17
C GLU A 102 1.23 -20.31 8.02
N ALA A 103 0.96 -20.94 6.87
CA ALA A 103 1.81 -20.82 5.69
C ALA A 103 1.84 -19.38 5.14
N ASN A 104 0.73 -18.65 5.19
CA ASN A 104 0.68 -17.24 4.81
C ASN A 104 1.31 -16.33 5.85
N GLN A 105 1.18 -16.65 7.15
CA GLN A 105 1.89 -15.94 8.22
C GLN A 105 3.40 -16.01 8.00
N GLN A 106 3.92 -17.20 7.67
CA GLN A 106 5.34 -17.37 7.38
C GLN A 106 5.79 -16.51 6.18
N ARG A 107 5.01 -16.43 5.12
CA ARG A 107 5.32 -15.58 3.95
C ARG A 107 5.34 -14.09 4.30
N ALA A 108 4.45 -13.67 5.21
CA ALA A 108 4.47 -12.31 5.72
C ALA A 108 5.70 -12.03 6.58
N ILE A 109 6.08 -12.97 7.46
CA ILE A 109 7.31 -12.89 8.27
C ILE A 109 8.55 -12.84 7.37
N ASP A 110 8.60 -13.64 6.31
CA ASP A 110 9.72 -13.61 5.36
C ASP A 110 9.83 -12.23 4.67
N ALA A 111 8.70 -11.64 4.25
CA ALA A 111 8.68 -10.30 3.68
C ALA A 111 9.05 -9.20 4.69
N MET A 112 8.69 -9.36 5.98
CA MET A 112 9.15 -8.48 7.06
C MET A 112 10.67 -8.54 7.19
N ALA A 113 11.25 -9.74 7.28
CA ALA A 113 12.70 -9.94 7.42
C ALA A 113 13.51 -9.29 6.29
N GLU A 114 12.95 -9.23 5.08
CA GLU A 114 13.55 -8.54 3.94
C GLU A 114 13.62 -7.02 4.14
N TRP A 115 12.58 -6.43 4.73
CA TRP A 115 12.59 -5.02 5.12
C TRP A 115 13.56 -4.76 6.27
N GLU A 116 13.58 -5.63 7.29
CA GLU A 116 14.54 -5.52 8.41
C GLU A 116 15.99 -5.49 7.92
N ALA A 117 16.31 -6.33 6.92
CA ALA A 117 17.64 -6.42 6.33
C ALA A 117 18.12 -5.13 5.63
N VAL A 118 17.21 -4.21 5.26
CA VAL A 118 17.56 -3.04 4.42
C VAL A 118 17.12 -1.69 4.98
N ALA A 119 16.11 -1.65 5.86
CA ALA A 119 15.43 -0.41 6.27
C ALA A 119 15.66 -0.01 7.74
N ASN A 120 16.46 -0.75 8.52
CA ASN A 120 16.69 -0.48 9.94
C ASN A 120 15.35 -0.31 10.69
N VAL A 121 14.54 -1.35 10.57
CA VAL A 121 13.24 -1.53 11.21
C VAL A 121 13.21 -2.94 11.80
N ASP A 122 12.50 -3.13 12.90
CA ASP A 122 12.29 -4.41 13.53
C ASP A 122 10.78 -4.70 13.61
N PHE A 123 10.33 -5.81 13.03
CA PHE A 123 8.97 -6.30 13.17
C PHE A 123 8.91 -7.26 14.36
N VAL A 124 7.97 -7.01 15.28
CA VAL A 124 7.85 -7.80 16.51
C VAL A 124 6.44 -8.34 16.67
N PRO A 125 6.24 -9.61 17.08
CA PRO A 125 4.92 -10.09 17.45
C PRO A 125 4.35 -9.18 18.54
N ARG A 126 3.15 -8.66 18.30
CA ARG A 126 2.47 -7.78 19.25
C ARG A 126 2.18 -8.51 20.56
N THR A 127 2.31 -7.79 21.65
CA THR A 127 1.86 -8.18 22.98
C THR A 127 0.74 -7.26 23.46
N ASN A 128 1.06 -6.04 23.89
CA ASN A 128 0.14 -5.05 24.45
C ASN A 128 0.33 -3.65 23.84
N GLU A 129 1.12 -3.54 22.77
CA GLU A 129 1.39 -2.27 22.10
C GLU A 129 0.07 -1.70 21.54
N ALA A 130 -0.15 -0.41 21.80
CA ALA A 130 -1.34 0.29 21.36
C ALA A 130 -1.35 0.52 19.84
N ASN A 131 -0.16 0.72 19.26
CA ASN A 131 0.03 0.95 17.84
C ASN A 131 0.63 -0.31 17.23
N TYR A 132 -0.02 -0.88 16.21
CA TYR A 132 0.41 -2.12 15.59
C TYR A 132 -0.25 -2.30 14.23
N ILE A 133 0.39 -3.10 13.36
CA ILE A 133 -0.22 -3.54 12.12
C ILE A 133 -1.00 -4.85 12.34
N HIS A 134 -2.18 -4.94 11.75
CA HIS A 134 -3.02 -6.15 11.77
C HIS A 134 -3.14 -6.66 10.34
N ILE A 135 -2.46 -7.75 10.03
CA ILE A 135 -2.41 -8.29 8.66
C ILE A 135 -3.54 -9.30 8.48
N GLN A 136 -4.34 -9.14 7.43
CA GLN A 136 -5.44 -10.04 7.13
C GLN A 136 -5.51 -10.45 5.65
N SER A 137 -6.05 -11.64 5.40
CA SER A 137 -6.44 -12.04 4.05
C SER A 137 -7.72 -11.29 3.69
N SER A 138 -7.72 -10.60 2.55
CA SER A 138 -8.82 -9.71 2.10
C SER A 138 -9.12 -9.93 0.62
N THR A 139 -10.12 -9.25 0.08
CA THR A 139 -10.36 -9.16 -1.38
C THR A 139 -9.50 -8.09 -2.07
N GLY A 140 -9.03 -7.08 -1.31
CA GLY A 140 -8.19 -5.98 -1.79
C GLY A 140 -6.74 -6.04 -1.29
N ASN A 141 -5.90 -5.19 -1.85
CA ASN A 141 -4.58 -4.87 -1.30
C ASN A 141 -4.59 -3.41 -0.90
N ASN A 142 -4.36 -3.12 0.38
CA ASN A 142 -4.23 -1.76 0.86
C ASN A 142 -3.62 -1.68 2.25
N SER A 143 -3.03 -0.53 2.52
CA SER A 143 -2.38 -0.22 3.78
C SER A 143 -2.44 1.29 4.04
N ARG A 144 -2.34 1.66 5.32
CA ARG A 144 -2.18 3.06 5.70
C ARG A 144 -0.71 3.45 5.62
N VAL A 145 -0.43 4.71 5.31
CA VAL A 145 0.97 5.17 5.19
C VAL A 145 1.57 5.57 6.54
N GLY A 146 2.62 4.88 6.97
CA GLY A 146 3.30 5.11 8.25
C GLY A 146 2.48 4.67 9.47
N MET A 147 2.94 5.06 10.67
CA MET A 147 2.24 4.80 11.93
C MET A 147 1.08 5.79 12.10
N GLN A 148 -0.16 5.30 12.07
CA GLN A 148 -1.37 6.14 12.21
C GLN A 148 -1.92 6.18 13.65
N GLY A 149 -1.46 5.27 14.50
CA GLY A 149 -1.95 5.10 15.86
C GLY A 149 -3.10 4.08 15.95
N GLY A 150 -3.16 3.37 17.08
CA GLY A 150 -4.10 2.28 17.27
C GLY A 150 -3.80 1.06 16.39
N GLU A 151 -4.80 0.21 16.23
CA GLU A 151 -4.77 -0.86 15.23
C GLU A 151 -4.76 -0.26 13.82
N GLN A 152 -3.86 -0.75 12.96
CA GLN A 152 -3.93 -0.49 11.52
C GLN A 152 -3.95 -1.75 10.67
N ILE A 153 -5.06 -1.94 9.95
CA ILE A 153 -5.27 -3.08 9.07
C ILE A 153 -4.39 -2.96 7.82
N ILE A 154 -3.78 -4.07 7.46
CA ILE A 154 -3.17 -4.30 6.15
C ILE A 154 -3.98 -5.41 5.46
N ASN A 155 -4.63 -5.06 4.37
CA ASN A 155 -5.40 -5.97 3.54
C ASN A 155 -4.51 -6.56 2.45
N ILE A 156 -4.49 -7.89 2.33
CA ILE A 156 -3.72 -8.58 1.30
C ILE A 156 -4.58 -9.64 0.63
N ASN A 157 -4.78 -9.52 -0.69
CA ASN A 157 -5.60 -10.45 -1.45
C ASN A 157 -4.87 -11.74 -1.84
N ASN A 158 -3.54 -11.69 -1.94
CA ASN A 158 -2.75 -12.84 -2.34
C ASN A 158 -1.41 -12.88 -1.61
N LEU A 159 -1.44 -13.48 -0.43
CA LEU A 159 -0.27 -13.75 0.41
C LEU A 159 0.73 -14.75 -0.22
N ASN A 160 0.43 -15.38 -1.37
CA ASN A 160 1.45 -16.13 -2.12
C ASN A 160 2.40 -15.21 -2.91
N ARG A 161 2.02 -13.94 -3.13
CA ARG A 161 2.81 -12.98 -3.90
C ARG A 161 3.61 -12.09 -2.96
N ARG A 162 4.85 -12.50 -2.70
CA ARG A 162 5.81 -11.76 -1.88
C ARG A 162 5.87 -10.26 -2.18
N PHE A 163 5.87 -9.86 -3.45
CA PHE A 163 5.94 -8.44 -3.83
C PHE A 163 4.74 -7.62 -3.37
N ILE A 164 3.54 -8.23 -3.27
CA ILE A 164 2.33 -7.57 -2.77
C ILE A 164 2.50 -7.31 -1.27
N ILE A 165 2.91 -8.34 -0.51
CA ILE A 165 3.15 -8.19 0.93
C ILE A 165 4.20 -7.10 1.18
N ALA A 166 5.32 -7.15 0.47
CA ALA A 166 6.39 -6.18 0.63
C ALA A 166 5.94 -4.76 0.29
N HIS A 167 5.07 -4.59 -0.72
CA HIS A 167 4.50 -3.31 -1.11
C HIS A 167 3.60 -2.73 -0.01
N GLU A 168 2.66 -3.51 0.52
CA GLU A 168 1.76 -3.05 1.58
C GLU A 168 2.49 -2.76 2.91
N LEU A 169 3.54 -3.54 3.21
CA LEU A 169 4.45 -3.24 4.31
C LEU A 169 5.21 -1.94 4.07
N ALA A 170 5.61 -1.64 2.82
CA ALA A 170 6.26 -0.38 2.48
C ALA A 170 5.37 0.82 2.81
N HIS A 171 4.08 0.75 2.46
CA HIS A 171 3.10 1.74 2.88
C HIS A 171 3.07 1.88 4.39
N ALA A 172 2.92 0.78 5.14
CA ALA A 172 2.93 0.82 6.60
C ALA A 172 4.21 1.42 7.19
N LEU A 173 5.36 1.29 6.51
CA LEU A 173 6.63 1.91 6.90
C LEU A 173 6.75 3.40 6.54
N GLY A 174 5.79 3.95 5.79
CA GLY A 174 5.71 5.37 5.45
C GLY A 174 5.95 5.68 3.99
N MET A 175 5.99 4.68 3.10
CA MET A 175 6.19 4.92 1.67
C MET A 175 4.88 5.28 0.97
N TRP A 176 4.92 6.33 0.17
CA TRP A 176 3.93 6.65 -0.84
C TRP A 176 4.37 6.10 -2.19
N HIS A 177 3.45 6.11 -3.14
CA HIS A 177 3.77 5.78 -4.50
C HIS A 177 4.76 6.76 -5.15
N GLU A 178 5.69 6.21 -5.92
CA GLU A 178 6.73 7.00 -6.58
C GLU A 178 6.17 7.96 -7.63
N GLN A 179 5.11 7.57 -8.35
CA GLN A 179 4.47 8.43 -9.35
C GLN A 179 3.77 9.66 -8.75
N SER A 180 3.63 9.70 -7.43
CA SER A 180 2.98 10.78 -6.69
C SER A 180 3.96 11.84 -6.20
N ARG A 181 5.25 11.69 -6.53
CA ARG A 181 6.28 12.70 -6.27
C ARG A 181 5.97 14.04 -6.93
N THR A 182 6.32 15.11 -6.22
CA THR A 182 6.17 16.49 -6.71
C THR A 182 7.02 16.80 -7.94
N ASP A 183 8.12 16.07 -8.18
CA ASP A 183 8.97 16.23 -9.36
C ASP A 183 8.68 15.21 -10.49
N ARG A 184 7.63 14.38 -10.37
CA ARG A 184 7.34 13.27 -11.29
C ARG A 184 7.14 13.72 -12.74
N ASP A 185 6.57 14.91 -12.96
CA ASP A 185 6.32 15.46 -14.31
C ASP A 185 7.62 15.70 -15.10
N SER A 186 8.78 15.69 -14.43
CA SER A 186 10.10 15.72 -15.08
C SER A 186 10.54 14.37 -15.64
N TYR A 187 9.86 13.27 -15.29
CA TYR A 187 10.25 11.90 -15.63
C TYR A 187 9.16 11.13 -16.39
N VAL A 188 7.88 11.38 -16.07
CA VAL A 188 6.73 10.67 -16.66
C VAL A 188 5.61 11.64 -17.02
N GLY A 189 4.96 11.40 -18.16
CA GLY A 189 3.71 12.05 -18.54
C GLY A 189 2.52 11.17 -18.20
N VAL A 190 1.45 11.76 -17.66
CA VAL A 190 0.17 11.07 -17.43
C VAL A 190 -0.74 11.33 -18.62
N ASN A 191 -1.20 10.26 -19.27
CA ASN A 191 -2.06 10.32 -20.46
C ASN A 191 -3.49 9.88 -20.14
#